data_AF-A0A4Q4W009-F1
#
_entry.id   AF-A0A4Q4W009-F1
#
_cell.length_a   1.000
_cell.length_b   1.000
_cell.length_c   1.000
_cell.angle_alpha   90.00
_cell.angle_beta   90.00
_cell.angle_gamma   90.00
#
_symmetry.space_group_name_H-M   'P 1'
#
loop_
_entity.id
_entity.type
_entity.pdbx_description
1 polymer ?
#
loop_
_entity_poly.entity_id
_entity_poly.type
_entity_poly.pdbx_seq_one_letter_code
_entity_poly.pdbx_strand_id
1 'polypeptide(L)'
;MSALPTKANLAASTNIIVPGSGFKIVSGMPKTISKTADSGKQITSHFCGDCGSTLFRDGPSFGDNKVIKAGIMDDVNALEDAKPAVELFVGRKASWVLDVPGAKKVNGMP
;
A
#
# COMPACT_ATOMS: atom_id res chain seq x y z
N MET A 1 7.86 21.96 -13.09
CA MET A 1 7.42 20.66 -12.52
C MET A 1 6.13 20.91 -11.75
N SER A 2 5.03 20.24 -12.07
CA SER A 2 3.77 20.38 -11.33
C SER A 2 3.60 19.19 -10.38
N ALA A 3 3.57 19.47 -9.08
CA ALA A 3 3.15 18.50 -8.09
C ALA A 3 1.62 18.49 -8.07
N LEU A 4 0.99 17.40 -8.51
CA LEU A 4 -0.45 17.23 -8.32
C LEU A 4 -0.68 16.70 -6.91
N PRO A 5 -1.48 17.39 -6.06
CA PRO A 5 -1.68 17.00 -4.66
C PRO A 5 -2.31 15.62 -4.49
N THR A 6 -2.81 15.02 -5.58
CA THR A 6 -3.45 13.70 -5.62
C THR A 6 -2.54 12.58 -6.13
N LYS A 7 -1.29 12.88 -6.51
CA LYS A 7 -0.34 11.89 -7.06
C LYS A 7 0.93 11.83 -6.21
N ALA A 8 0.98 10.85 -5.31
CA ALA A 8 2.22 10.45 -4.66
C ALA A 8 3.15 9.78 -5.69
N ASN A 9 4.34 10.34 -5.89
CA ASN A 9 5.37 9.78 -6.77
C ASN A 9 6.45 9.04 -5.94
N LEU A 10 6.00 8.05 -5.16
CA LEU A 10 6.91 7.16 -4.44
C LEU A 10 7.42 6.09 -5.41
N ALA A 11 8.71 5.76 -5.33
CA ALA A 11 9.31 4.70 -6.14
C ALA A 11 8.60 3.34 -5.94
N ALA A 12 8.22 3.04 -4.69
CA ALA A 12 7.38 1.91 -4.32
C ALA A 12 6.74 2.13 -2.94
N SER A 13 5.84 1.24 -2.55
CA SER A 13 5.43 1.08 -1.14
C SER A 13 5.47 -0.40 -0.79
N THR A 14 5.98 -0.74 0.39
CA THR A 14 5.94 -2.11 0.93
C THR A 14 4.62 -2.30 1.67
N ASN A 15 3.91 -3.38 1.34
CA ASN A 15 2.57 -3.64 1.85
C ASN A 15 2.47 -5.07 2.35
N ILE A 16 1.78 -5.26 3.48
CA ILE A 16 1.39 -6.58 3.98
C ILE A 16 -0.13 -6.70 3.96
N ILE A 17 -0.63 -7.90 3.72
CA ILE A 17 -2.06 -8.20 3.74
C ILE A 17 -2.35 -8.95 5.02
N VAL A 18 -3.27 -8.43 5.83
CA VAL A 18 -3.68 -9.05 7.10
C VAL A 18 -5.18 -9.39 7.07
N PRO A 19 -5.60 -10.49 7.72
CA PRO A 19 -7.01 -10.81 7.88
C PRO A 19 -7.78 -9.69 8.60
N GLY A 20 -8.99 -9.40 8.14
CA GLY A 20 -9.85 -8.39 8.77
C GLY A 20 -10.13 -8.68 10.25
N SER A 21 -10.27 -9.96 10.60
CA SER A 21 -10.47 -10.42 11.99
C SER A 21 -9.28 -10.16 12.91
N GLY A 22 -8.07 -10.01 12.36
CA GLY A 22 -6.84 -9.71 13.10
C GLY A 22 -6.50 -8.22 13.14
N PHE A 23 -7.29 -7.36 12.50
CA PHE A 23 -7.02 -5.93 12.39
C PHE A 23 -7.94 -5.11 13.30
N LYS A 24 -7.36 -4.15 14.02
CA LYS A 24 -8.11 -3.14 14.79
C LYS A 24 -7.37 -1.81 14.79
N ILE A 25 -8.13 -0.72 14.76
CA ILE A 25 -7.61 0.62 15.06
C ILE A 25 -7.63 0.77 16.58
N VAL A 26 -6.46 0.91 17.20
CA VAL A 26 -6.32 1.02 18.66
C VAL A 26 -6.45 2.45 19.15
N SER A 27 -6.13 3.43 18.31
CA SER A 27 -6.20 4.85 18.63
C SER A 27 -6.33 5.68 17.35
N GLY A 28 -6.85 6.90 17.51
CA GLY A 28 -7.04 7.85 16.41
C GLY A 28 -8.22 7.49 15.50
N MET A 29 -8.50 8.40 14.56
CA MET A 29 -9.56 8.25 13.57
C MET A 29 -8.98 8.59 12.19
N PRO A 30 -8.63 7.57 11.38
CA PRO A 30 -8.08 7.80 10.05
C PRO A 30 -9.04 8.60 9.17
N LYS A 31 -8.49 9.54 8.40
CA LYS A 31 -9.23 10.16 7.29
C LYS A 31 -9.23 9.18 6.11
N THR A 32 -10.25 9.26 5.27
CA THR A 32 -10.43 8.34 4.14
C THR A 32 -10.55 9.08 2.82
N ILE A 33 -9.97 8.47 1.77
CA ILE A 33 -10.17 8.85 0.38
C ILE A 33 -10.37 7.57 -0.42
N SER A 34 -11.45 7.52 -1.19
CA SER A 34 -11.75 6.41 -2.09
C SER A 34 -11.58 6.83 -3.54
N LYS A 35 -11.13 5.91 -4.39
CA LYS A 35 -11.09 6.10 -5.84
C LYS A 35 -11.40 4.81 -6.58
N THR A 36 -11.82 4.93 -7.82
CA THR A 36 -11.87 3.80 -8.76
C THR A 36 -10.46 3.52 -9.27
N ALA A 37 -9.99 2.29 -9.08
CA ALA A 37 -8.69 1.85 -9.60
C ALA A 37 -8.78 1.49 -11.10
N ASP A 38 -7.64 1.30 -11.76
CA ASP A 38 -7.56 0.89 -13.17
C ASP A 38 -8.30 -0.45 -13.44
N SER A 39 -8.51 -1.26 -12.39
CA SER A 39 -9.33 -2.50 -12.43
C SER A 39 -10.85 -2.27 -12.46
N GLY A 40 -11.32 -1.03 -12.34
CA GLY A 40 -12.74 -0.68 -12.18
C GLY A 40 -13.27 -0.86 -10.74
N LYS A 41 -12.53 -1.52 -9.85
CA LYS A 41 -12.90 -1.70 -8.44
C LYS A 41 -12.55 -0.47 -7.60
N GLN A 42 -13.35 -0.21 -6.56
CA GLN A 42 -13.06 0.84 -5.60
C GLN A 42 -11.90 0.43 -4.68
N ILE A 43 -11.03 1.37 -4.35
CA ILE A 43 -10.03 1.23 -3.30
C ILE A 43 -10.11 2.43 -2.36
N THR A 44 -10.15 2.17 -1.06
CA THR A 44 -10.19 3.19 -0.01
C THR A 44 -8.84 3.22 0.67
N SER A 45 -8.25 4.41 0.78
CA SER A 45 -7.05 4.66 1.57
C SER A 45 -7.42 5.33 2.87
N HIS A 46 -6.89 4.80 3.97
CA HIS A 46 -7.03 5.32 5.32
C HIS A 46 -5.69 5.93 5.74
N PHE A 47 -5.67 7.19 6.14
CA PHE A 47 -4.43 7.94 6.43
C PHE A 47 -4.54 8.74 7.72
N CYS A 48 -3.39 8.99 8.35
CA CYS A 48 -3.29 9.86 9.51
C CYS A 48 -3.72 11.28 9.12
N GLY A 49 -4.67 11.84 9.86
CA GLY A 49 -5.22 13.16 9.59
C GLY A 49 -4.26 14.32 9.83
N ASP A 50 -3.17 14.06 10.58
CA ASP A 50 -2.20 15.07 11.04
C ASP A 50 -0.93 15.07 10.20
N CYS A 51 -0.33 13.90 9.92
CA CYS A 51 0.91 13.79 9.14
C CYS A 51 0.72 13.32 7.69
N GLY A 52 -0.48 12.87 7.32
CA GLY A 52 -0.79 12.43 5.94
C GLY A 52 -0.29 11.04 5.57
N SER A 53 0.42 10.32 6.45
CA SER A 53 0.86 8.95 6.21
C SER A 53 -0.32 8.03 5.92
N THR A 54 -0.26 7.29 4.81
CA THR A 54 -1.24 6.22 4.54
C THR A 54 -0.97 5.06 5.49
N LEU A 55 -1.98 4.64 6.23
CA LEU A 55 -1.89 3.58 7.23
C LEU A 55 -2.23 2.23 6.60
N PHE A 56 -3.40 2.15 5.97
CA PHE A 56 -3.86 0.93 5.31
C PHE A 56 -4.84 1.23 4.16
N ARG A 57 -5.13 0.20 3.38
CA ARG A 57 -6.16 0.22 2.34
C ARG A 57 -7.10 -0.98 2.45
N ASP A 58 -8.30 -0.80 1.94
CA ASP A 58 -9.27 -1.86 1.71
C ASP A 58 -10.05 -1.62 0.41
N GLY A 59 -10.86 -2.61 0.05
CA GLY A 59 -11.72 -2.59 -1.13
C GLY A 59 -12.10 -3.99 -1.58
N PRO A 60 -13.04 -4.13 -2.54
CA PRO A 60 -13.59 -5.41 -2.96
C PRO A 60 -12.55 -6.43 -3.43
N SER A 61 -11.40 -5.98 -3.96
CA SER A 61 -10.30 -6.86 -4.37
C SER A 61 -9.64 -7.63 -3.21
N PHE A 62 -9.83 -7.18 -1.97
CA PHE A 62 -9.19 -7.77 -0.79
C PHE A 62 -10.20 -8.44 0.15
N GLY A 63 -11.50 -8.41 -0.16
CA GLY A 63 -12.55 -8.87 0.76
C GLY A 63 -12.44 -8.17 2.11
N ASP A 64 -12.48 -8.93 3.19
CA ASP A 64 -12.36 -8.40 4.56
C ASP A 64 -10.92 -8.04 4.96
N ASN A 65 -9.92 -8.45 4.16
CA ASN A 65 -8.53 -8.21 4.48
C ASN A 65 -8.17 -6.72 4.42
N LYS A 66 -7.08 -6.36 5.10
CA LYS A 66 -6.52 -5.00 5.11
C LYS A 66 -5.11 -5.02 4.57
N VAL A 67 -4.81 -4.02 3.74
CA VAL A 67 -3.47 -3.84 3.14
C VAL A 67 -2.72 -2.78 3.94
N ILE A 68 -1.91 -3.19 4.89
CA ILE A 68 -1.16 -2.31 5.79
C ILE A 68 0.12 -1.83 5.10
N LYS A 69 0.48 -0.56 5.30
CA LYS A 69 1.78 -0.02 4.86
C LYS A 69 2.85 -0.44 5.86
N ALA A 70 3.83 -1.23 5.43
CA ALA A 70 4.82 -1.77 6.36
C ALA A 70 5.71 -0.69 6.99
N GLY A 71 5.97 0.39 6.26
CA GLY A 71 6.81 1.50 6.74
C GLY A 71 6.20 2.37 7.86
N ILE A 72 4.99 2.08 8.33
CA ILE A 72 4.40 2.75 9.51
C ILE A 72 4.49 1.92 10.79
N MET A 73 5.10 0.73 10.73
CA MET A 73 5.24 -0.14 11.89
C MET A 73 6.42 0.32 12.76
N ASP A 74 6.23 0.32 14.08
CA ASP A 74 7.27 0.69 15.05
C ASP A 74 8.35 -0.39 15.21
N ASP A 75 8.03 -1.64 14.87
CA ASP A 75 9.00 -2.73 14.86
C ASP A 75 10.02 -2.51 13.74
N VAL A 76 11.29 -2.34 14.15
CA VAL A 76 12.42 -2.11 13.26
C VAL A 76 12.65 -3.25 12.26
N ASN A 77 12.18 -4.47 12.58
CA ASN A 77 12.30 -5.64 11.70
C ASN A 77 11.12 -5.78 10.75
N ALA A 78 10.04 -5.00 10.91
CA ALA A 78 8.82 -5.18 10.14
C ALA A 78 9.03 -5.04 8.63
N LEU A 79 10.00 -4.26 8.17
CA LEU A 79 10.35 -4.15 6.76
C LEU A 79 11.15 -5.35 6.25
N GLU A 80 12.02 -5.93 7.08
CA GLU A 80 12.76 -7.16 6.75
C GLU A 80 11.77 -8.33 6.62
N ASP A 81 10.86 -8.46 7.58
CA ASP A 81 9.81 -9.48 7.59
C ASP A 81 8.77 -9.27 6.46
N ALA A 82 8.62 -8.04 5.98
CA ALA A 82 7.76 -7.68 4.87
C ALA A 82 8.45 -7.73 3.50
N LYS A 83 9.55 -8.50 3.35
CA LYS A 83 10.21 -8.71 2.06
C LYS A 83 9.17 -9.10 0.99
N PRO A 84 9.04 -8.30 -0.10
CA PRO A 84 7.99 -8.55 -1.07
C PRO A 84 8.15 -9.89 -1.80
N ALA A 85 7.10 -10.72 -1.75
CA ALA A 85 6.97 -11.88 -2.63
C ALA A 85 6.50 -11.49 -4.04
N VAL A 86 5.89 -10.30 -4.19
CA VAL A 86 5.34 -9.80 -5.46
C VAL A 86 5.62 -8.31 -5.62
N GLU A 87 6.11 -7.91 -6.79
CA GLU A 87 6.20 -6.52 -7.23
C GLU A 87 5.04 -6.20 -8.17
N LEU A 88 4.14 -5.30 -7.75
CA LEU A 88 2.98 -4.87 -8.55
C LEU A 88 3.31 -3.63 -9.39
N PHE A 89 2.71 -3.53 -10.58
CA PHE A 89 2.83 -2.39 -11.50
C PHE A 89 4.27 -2.15 -12.02
N VAL A 90 5.05 -3.22 -12.23
CA VAL A 90 6.47 -3.10 -12.61
C VAL A 90 6.71 -2.32 -13.90
N GLY A 91 5.74 -2.26 -14.82
CA GLY A 91 5.82 -1.42 -16.02
C GLY A 91 5.91 0.09 -15.75
N ARG A 92 5.60 0.56 -14.53
CA ARG A 92 5.76 1.96 -14.09
C ARG A 92 6.96 2.17 -13.17
N LYS A 93 7.75 1.12 -12.92
CA LYS A 93 8.91 1.16 -12.01
C LYS A 93 10.01 2.03 -12.62
N ALA A 94 10.60 2.90 -11.80
CA ALA A 94 11.75 3.70 -12.22
C ALA A 94 12.92 2.76 -12.58
N SER A 95 13.59 3.01 -13.70
CA SER A 95 14.64 2.13 -14.24
C SER A 95 15.85 1.94 -13.31
N TRP A 96 16.07 2.86 -12.37
CA TRP A 96 17.13 2.79 -11.37
C TRP A 96 16.75 2.00 -10.10
N VAL A 97 15.48 1.62 -9.94
CA VAL A 97 15.05 0.79 -8.81
C VAL A 97 15.32 -0.67 -9.16
N LEU A 98 16.10 -1.37 -8.35
CA LEU A 98 16.44 -2.77 -8.57
C LEU A 98 15.26 -3.69 -8.23
N ASP A 99 15.23 -4.87 -8.87
CA ASP A 99 14.25 -5.92 -8.58
C ASP A 99 14.52 -6.59 -7.24
N VAL A 100 13.45 -6.98 -6.56
CA VAL A 100 13.56 -7.76 -5.31
C VAL A 100 13.86 -9.22 -5.69
N PRO A 101 15.00 -9.80 -5.28
CA PRO A 101 15.35 -11.16 -5.65
C PRO A 101 14.28 -12.17 -5.22
N GLY A 102 13.81 -12.96 -6.18
CA GLY A 102 12.78 -13.99 -5.98
C GLY A 102 11.33 -13.49 -6.00
N ALA A 103 11.09 -12.18 -6.09
CA ALA A 103 9.73 -11.66 -6.17
C ALA A 103 9.10 -11.89 -7.55
N LYS A 104 7.83 -12.30 -7.58
CA LYS A 104 7.05 -12.36 -8.81
C LYS A 104 6.75 -10.94 -9.29
N LYS A 105 6.98 -10.66 -10.57
CA LYS A 105 6.72 -9.34 -11.17
C LYS A 105 5.41 -9.36 -11.95
N VAL A 106 4.54 -8.39 -11.72
CA VAL A 106 3.26 -8.26 -12.44
C VAL A 106 2.98 -6.81 -12.82
N ASN A 107 2.34 -6.59 -13.96
CA ASN A 107 2.05 -5.25 -14.50
C ASN A 107 0.79 -4.58 -13.92
N GLY A 108 0.07 -5.28 -13.04
CA GLY A 108 -1.17 -4.80 -12.45
C GLY A 108 -1.53 -5.56 -11.19
N MET A 109 -2.63 -5.16 -10.56
CA MET A 109 -3.23 -5.94 -9.50
C MET A 109 -3.95 -7.16 -10.12
N PRO A 110 -3.66 -8.39 -9.68
CA PRO A 110 -4.35 -9.60 -10.13
C PRO A 110 -5.85 -9.59 -9.84
#